data_AF-A0A969CZ98-F1
#
_entry.id   AF-A0A969CZ98-F1
#
_cell.length_a   1.000
_cell.length_b   1.000
_cell.length_c   1.000
_cell.angle_alpha   90.00
_cell.angle_beta   90.00
_cell.angle_gamma   90.00
#
_symmetry.space_group_name_H-M   'P 1'
#
loop_
_entity.id
_entity.type
_entity.pdbx_description
1 polymer ?
#
loop_
_entity_poly.entity_id
_entity_poly.type
_entity_poly.pdbx_seq_one_letter_code
_entity_poly.pdbx_strand_id
1 'polypeptide(L)' 'GTAVNVTLGLPVIRTSVDHGTALSLAGSGQADEGSLAAAIEQAMSMVRAAQR' A
#
# COMPACT_ATOMS: atom_id res chain seq x y z
N GLY A 1 -5.29 1.58 9.68
CA GLY A 1 -3.98 1.04 10.11
C GLY A 1 -2.91 1.42 9.10
N THR A 2 -1.63 1.48 9.47
CA THR A 2 -0.54 2.00 8.61
C THR A 2 0.44 0.93 8.10
N ALA A 3 0.15 -0.35 8.34
CA ALA A 3 0.97 -1.44 7.83
C ALA A 3 0.90 -1.54 6.30
N VAL A 4 1.99 -2.02 5.70
CA VAL A 4 2.20 -2.13 4.25
C VAL A 4 2.74 -3.51 3.93
N ASN A 5 2.12 -4.18 2.96
CA ASN A 5 2.63 -5.41 2.39
C ASN A 5 3.63 -5.10 1.26
N VAL A 6 4.85 -5.64 1.35
CA VAL A 6 5.91 -5.49 0.33
C VAL A 6 6.22 -6.86 -0.27
N THR A 7 6.24 -6.96 -1.60
CA THR A 7 6.65 -8.20 -2.27
C THR A 7 8.09 -8.07 -2.74
N LEU A 8 8.95 -8.96 -2.23
CA LEU A 8 10.37 -9.03 -2.59
C LEU A 8 10.59 -10.04 -3.72
N GLY A 9 11.64 -9.84 -4.50
CA GLY A 9 12.06 -10.75 -5.58
C GLY A 9 11.39 -10.50 -6.94
N LEU A 10 10.49 -9.53 -7.06
CA LEU A 10 9.94 -9.10 -8.35
C LEU A 10 10.90 -8.14 -9.09
N PRO A 11 10.84 -8.08 -10.44
CA PRO A 11 11.61 -7.12 -11.23
C PRO A 11 11.05 -5.69 -11.17
N VAL A 12 10.05 -5.45 -10.33
CA VAL A 12 9.39 -4.16 -10.13
C VAL A 12 9.11 -3.96 -8.64
N ILE A 13 9.05 -2.70 -8.21
CA ILE A 13 8.62 -2.35 -6.85
C ILE A 13 7.11 -2.62 -6.74
N ARG A 14 6.72 -3.45 -5.77
CA ARG A 14 5.31 -3.77 -5.48
C ARG A 14 5.03 -3.64 -3.99
N THR A 15 4.19 -2.67 -3.65
CA THR A 15 3.56 -2.53 -2.33
C THR A 15 2.06 -2.81 -2.43
N SER A 16 1.41 -3.06 -1.30
CA SER A 16 -0.02 -3.29 -1.22
C SER A 16 -0.55 -2.95 0.17
N VAL A 17 -1.86 -2.71 0.25
CA VAL A 17 -2.56 -2.53 1.52
C VAL A 17 -2.46 -3.78 2.40
N ASP A 18 -2.67 -3.61 3.70
CA ASP A 18 -2.69 -4.69 4.69
C ASP A 18 -4.10 -5.17 5.07
N HIS A 19 -5.08 -4.91 4.20
CA HIS A 19 -6.45 -5.35 4.40
C HIS A 19 -7.05 -5.96 3.13
N GLY A 20 -8.16 -6.66 3.30
CA GLY A 20 -8.95 -7.22 2.20
C GLY A 20 -9.87 -6.19 1.54
N THR A 21 -10.83 -6.68 0.77
CA THR A 21 -11.75 -5.85 -0.03
C THR A 21 -12.77 -5.04 0.78
N ALA A 22 -13.05 -5.46 2.02
CA ALA A 22 -14.03 -4.82 2.90
C ALA A 22 -15.36 -4.49 2.19
N LEU A 23 -15.95 -5.46 1.47
CA LEU A 23 -17.15 -5.26 0.66
C LEU A 23 -18.34 -4.63 1.42
N SER A 24 -18.46 -4.89 2.72
CA SER A 24 -19.47 -4.28 3.59
C SER A 24 -19.32 -2.76 3.77
N LEU A 25 -18.13 -2.20 3.48
CA LEU A 25 -17.83 -0.77 3.52
C LEU A 25 -17.84 -0.12 2.12
N ALA A 26 -18.06 -0.89 1.06
CA ALA A 26 -18.04 -0.36 -0.29
C ALA A 26 -19.17 0.68 -0.46
N GLY A 27 -18.81 1.90 -0.83
CA GLY A 27 -19.75 3.01 -1.01
C GLY A 27 -20.27 3.64 0.28
N SER A 28 -19.83 3.19 1.47
CA SER A 28 -20.29 3.77 2.75
C SER A 28 -19.56 5.06 3.14
N GLY A 29 -18.39 5.33 2.55
CA GLY A 29 -17.51 6.44 2.95
C GLY A 29 -16.80 6.22 4.29
N GLN A 30 -16.85 5.01 4.85
CA GLN A 30 -16.26 4.68 6.16
C GLN A 30 -14.97 3.85 6.07
N ALA A 31 -14.47 3.59 4.86
CA ALA A 31 -13.22 2.87 4.68
C ALA A 31 -12.03 3.71 5.17
N ASP A 32 -11.11 3.09 5.91
CA ASP A 32 -9.86 3.73 6.34
C ASP A 32 -8.82 3.67 5.21
N GLU A 33 -8.43 4.82 4.68
CA GLU A 33 -7.47 4.97 3.59
C GLU A 33 -5.99 4.89 4.04
N GLY A 34 -5.72 4.86 5.35
CA GLY A 34 -4.38 4.99 5.90
C GLY A 34 -3.38 3.94 5.41
N SER A 35 -3.81 2.69 5.18
CA SER A 35 -2.94 1.63 4.67
C SER A 35 -2.59 1.84 3.20
N LEU A 36 -3.52 2.37 2.40
CA LEU A 36 -3.29 2.69 1.00
C LEU A 36 -2.30 3.85 0.86
N ALA A 37 -2.49 4.92 1.64
CA ALA A 37 -1.58 6.06 1.67
C ALA A 37 -0.16 5.61 2.04
N ALA A 38 -0.02 4.84 3.12
CA ALA A 38 1.27 4.30 3.55
C ALA A 38 1.92 3.40 2.46
N ALA A 39 1.14 2.58 1.76
CA ALA A 39 1.64 1.72 0.69
C ALA A 39 2.22 2.51 -0.50
N ILE A 40 1.55 3.61 -0.87
CA ILE A 40 2.03 4.53 -1.92
C ILE A 40 3.31 5.24 -1.49
N GLU A 41 3.33 5.80 -0.29
CA GLU A 41 4.50 6.50 0.26
C GLU A 41 5.72 5.57 0.34
N GLN A 42 5.52 4.33 0.78
CA GLN A 42 6.58 3.33 0.85
C GLN A 42 7.13 2.98 -0.55
N ALA A 43 6.26 2.81 -1.56
CA ALA A 43 6.72 2.58 -2.92
C ALA A 43 7.56 3.76 -3.45
N MET A 44 7.13 5.00 -3.22
CA MET A 44 7.89 6.19 -3.61
C MET A 44 9.23 6.27 -2.88
N SER A 45 9.29 5.88 -1.60
CA SER A 45 10.53 5.79 -0.83
C SER A 45 11.50 4.80 -1.45
N MET A 46 11.03 3.60 -1.80
CA MET A 46 11.83 2.57 -2.47
C MET A 46 12.32 3.03 -3.84
N VAL A 47 11.49 3.72 -4.63
CA VAL A 47 11.90 4.29 -5.93
C VAL A 47 13.05 5.28 -5.74
N ARG A 48 12.93 6.23 -4.80
CA ARG A 48 14.00 7.19 -4.52
C ARG A 48 15.28 6.52 -4.02
N ALA A 49 15.16 5.43 -3.26
CA ALA A 49 16.31 4.67 -2.78
C ALA A 49 17.01 3.88 -3.88
N ALA A 50 16.26 3.32 -4.84
CA ALA A 50 16.79 2.54 -5.97
C ALA A 50 17.46 3.39 -7.06
N GLN A 51 17.23 4.71 -7.06
CA GLN A 51 17.85 5.67 -7.98
C GLN A 51 19.20 6.22 -7.49
N ARG A 52 19.63 5.82 -6.30
CA ARG A 52 20.96 6.15 -5.75
C ARG A 52 21.95 5.06 -6.11
#